data_AF-A0A6G1WJJ3-F1
#
_entry.id   AF-A0A6G1WJJ3-F1
#
_cell.length_a   1.000
_cell.length_b   1.000
_cell.length_c   1.000
_cell.angle_alpha   90.00
_cell.angle_beta   90.00
_cell.angle_gamma   90.00
#
_symmetry.space_group_name_H-M   'P 1'
#
loop_
_entity.id
_entity.type
_entity.pdbx_description
1 polymer ?
#
loop_
_entity_poly.entity_id
_entity_poly.type
_entity_poly.pdbx_seq_one_letter_code
_entity_poly.pdbx_strand_id
1 'polypeptide(L)'
;MEVDILIARLESAEMGERAMDAAIGRLLGWRKKVEYVKRSDDGAAVKRTLWVVPAGNETGIVPQFTTSIDAAMLLVNEMAADGAGGVSWANGKGTAIIGDGPYCVAATPALALCIAALRAKKARVASGA
;
A
#
# COMPACT_ATOMS: atom_id res chain seq x y z
N MET A 1 10.26 4.61 5.10
CA MET A 1 10.20 3.17 5.43
C MET A 1 10.66 2.47 4.19
N GLU A 2 11.73 1.71 4.30
CA GLU A 2 12.26 0.90 3.20
C GLU A 2 11.24 -0.18 2.79
N VAL A 3 11.26 -0.55 1.51
CA VAL A 3 10.31 -1.52 0.96
C VAL A 3 10.41 -2.87 1.67
N ASP A 4 11.63 -3.31 2.03
CA ASP A 4 11.86 -4.58 2.72
C ASP A 4 11.25 -4.61 4.13
N ILE A 5 11.36 -3.49 4.86
CA ILE A 5 10.76 -3.35 6.19
C ILE A 5 9.22 -3.37 6.09
N LEU A 6 8.67 -2.74 5.04
CA LEU A 6 7.23 -2.75 4.80
C LEU A 6 6.73 -4.16 4.46
N ILE A 7 7.44 -4.89 3.60
CA ILE A 7 7.13 -6.29 3.26
C ILE A 7 7.12 -7.16 4.51
N ALA A 8 8.18 -7.12 5.32
CA ALA A 8 8.26 -7.92 6.55
C ALA A 8 7.12 -7.61 7.52
N ARG A 9 6.73 -6.34 7.64
CA ARG A 9 5.60 -5.93 8.48
C ARG A 9 4.26 -6.46 7.95
N LEU A 10 4.03 -6.41 6.64
CA LEU A 10 2.82 -6.95 6.02
C LEU A 10 2.73 -8.48 6.17
N GLU A 11 3.87 -9.19 6.11
CA GLU A 11 3.95 -10.64 6.29
C GLU A 11 3.58 -11.07 7.72
N SER A 12 3.97 -10.28 8.73
CA SER A 12 3.64 -10.53 10.13
C SER A 12 2.27 -10.00 10.57
N ALA A 13 1.58 -9.24 9.71
CA ALA A 13 0.34 -8.57 10.09
C ALA A 13 -0.85 -9.54 10.11
N GLU A 14 -1.61 -9.52 11.21
CA GLU A 14 -2.87 -10.25 11.32
C GLU A 14 -4.03 -9.52 10.63
N MET A 15 -3.92 -8.21 10.47
CA MET A 15 -4.93 -7.36 9.83
C MET A 15 -4.31 -6.17 9.09
N GLY A 16 -5.06 -5.56 8.20
CA GLY A 16 -4.63 -4.33 7.53
C GLY A 16 -4.66 -3.11 8.45
N GLU A 17 -3.77 -2.16 8.19
CA GLU A 17 -3.61 -0.94 8.99
C GLU A 17 -3.37 0.29 8.11
N ARG A 18 -3.99 1.41 8.50
CA ARG A 18 -3.82 2.70 7.80
C ARG A 18 -2.38 3.21 7.76
N ALA A 19 -1.55 2.83 8.74
CA ALA A 19 -0.13 3.16 8.75
C ALA A 19 0.64 2.47 7.61
N MET A 20 0.27 1.23 7.30
CA MET A 20 0.83 0.47 6.18
C MET A 20 0.30 1.00 4.84
N ASP A 21 -0.99 1.34 4.76
CA ASP A 21 -1.56 1.99 3.57
C ASP A 21 -0.86 3.31 3.26
N ALA A 22 -0.58 4.13 4.27
CA ALA A 22 0.16 5.37 4.12
C ALA A 22 1.61 5.14 3.66
N ALA A 23 2.23 4.02 4.05
CA ALA A 23 3.57 3.65 3.58
C ALA A 23 3.54 3.23 2.10
N ILE A 24 2.57 2.40 1.70
CA ILE A 24 2.32 2.03 0.31
C ILE A 24 2.02 3.26 -0.53
N GLY A 25 1.14 4.16 -0.06
CA GLY A 25 0.79 5.39 -0.76
C GLY A 25 2.03 6.25 -1.07
N ARG A 26 2.96 6.40 -0.12
CA ARG A 26 4.22 7.13 -0.39
C ARG A 26 5.06 6.48 -1.48
N LEU A 27 5.07 5.15 -1.58
CA LEU A 27 5.77 4.42 -2.66
C LEU A 27 5.12 4.60 -4.03
N LEU A 28 3.84 4.98 -4.05
CA LEU A 28 3.05 5.36 -5.23
C LEU A 28 3.07 6.88 -5.50
N GLY A 29 3.89 7.65 -4.77
CA GLY A 29 4.01 9.10 -4.97
C GLY A 29 2.95 9.94 -4.24
N TRP A 30 2.13 9.36 -3.35
CA TRP A 30 1.25 10.15 -2.50
C TRP A 30 2.06 11.00 -1.53
N ARG A 31 1.72 12.29 -1.45
CA ARG A 31 2.45 13.26 -0.62
C ARG A 31 1.65 13.62 0.61
N LYS A 32 2.30 13.63 1.78
CA LYS A 32 1.68 14.06 3.03
C LYS A 32 1.75 15.59 3.11
N LYS A 33 0.59 16.25 3.26
CA LYS A 33 0.48 17.68 3.54
C LYS A 33 -0.05 17.86 4.95
N VAL A 34 0.69 18.56 5.80
CA VAL A 34 0.25 18.88 7.16
C VAL A 34 -0.24 20.31 7.17
N GLU A 35 -1.48 20.52 7.56
CA GLU A 35 -2.06 21.83 7.76
C GLU A 35 -2.38 22.03 9.24
N TYR A 36 -2.06 23.22 9.76
CA TYR A 36 -2.39 23.62 11.12
C TYR A 36 -3.63 24.50 11.04
N VAL A 37 -4.78 23.95 11.41
CA VAL A 37 -6.07 24.67 11.37
C VAL A 37 -6.31 25.27 12.75
N LYS A 38 -6.47 26.59 12.84
CA LYS A 38 -6.88 27.24 14.09
C LYS A 38 -8.35 26.92 14.37
N ARG A 39 -8.65 26.38 15.54
CA ARG A 39 -10.02 26.29 16.06
C ARG A 39 -10.40 27.65 16.65
N SER A 40 -11.62 28.11 16.39
CA SER A 40 -12.09 29.47 16.71
C SER A 40 -12.29 29.73 18.21
N ASP A 41 -12.31 28.71 19.06
CA ASP A 41 -12.87 28.86 20.41
C ASP A 41 -11.83 28.67 21.55
N ASP A 42 -10.66 28.08 21.29
CA ASP A 42 -9.63 27.77 22.28
C ASP A 42 -8.19 28.12 21.83
N GLY A 43 -8.02 28.64 20.60
CA GLY A 43 -6.73 29.12 20.08
C GLY A 43 -5.68 28.02 19.80
N ALA A 44 -5.97 26.76 20.12
CA ALA A 44 -5.07 25.63 19.85
C ALA A 44 -5.13 25.24 18.37
N ALA A 45 -3.99 25.22 17.70
CA ALA A 45 -3.91 24.78 16.31
C ALA A 45 -4.05 23.25 16.25
N VAL A 46 -5.10 22.75 15.60
CA VAL A 46 -5.29 21.32 15.37
C VAL A 46 -4.53 20.91 14.12
N LYS A 47 -3.66 19.91 14.26
CA LYS A 47 -2.89 19.33 13.16
C LYS A 47 -3.81 18.46 12.29
N ARG A 48 -4.11 18.90 11.07
CA ARG A 48 -4.81 18.12 10.06
C ARG A 48 -3.80 17.52 9.09
N THR A 49 -3.80 16.20 8.95
CA THR A 49 -3.02 15.52 7.92
C THR A 49 -3.89 15.34 6.69
N LEU A 50 -3.49 15.94 5.58
CA LEU A 50 -4.06 15.76 4.25
C LEU A 50 -3.08 14.95 3.40
N TRP A 51 -3.61 14.24 2.41
CA TRP A 51 -2.81 13.54 1.43
C TRP A 51 -3.06 14.14 0.06
N VAL A 52 -2.00 14.37 -0.71
CA VAL A 52 -2.07 14.90 -2.07
C VAL A 52 -1.92 13.74 -3.04
N VAL A 53 -2.83 13.67 -4.02
CA VAL A 53 -2.86 12.61 -5.02
C VAL A 53 -1.62 12.66 -5.93
N PRO A 54 -1.10 11.52 -6.43
CA PRO A 54 0.12 11.50 -7.25
C PRO A 54 0.01 12.30 -8.55
N ALA A 55 -1.16 12.26 -9.23
CA ALA A 55 -1.36 12.86 -10.55
C ALA A 55 -1.68 14.37 -10.52
N GLY A 56 -1.62 15.04 -9.36
CA GLY A 56 -2.02 16.44 -9.26
C GLY A 56 -1.69 17.10 -7.92
N ASN A 57 -2.39 18.21 -7.65
CA ASN A 57 -2.28 18.97 -6.40
C ASN A 57 -3.54 18.88 -5.53
N GLU A 58 -4.49 18.03 -5.92
CA GLU A 58 -5.71 17.80 -5.16
C GLU A 58 -5.46 16.96 -3.92
N THR A 59 -6.23 17.22 -2.87
CA THR A 59 -6.20 16.40 -1.67
C THR A 59 -7.14 15.22 -1.81
N GLY A 60 -6.69 14.03 -1.44
CA GLY A 60 -7.47 12.80 -1.45
C GLY A 60 -7.26 11.98 -0.19
N ILE A 61 -7.91 10.81 -0.17
CA ILE A 61 -7.73 9.79 0.87
C ILE A 61 -6.87 8.68 0.28
N VAL A 62 -5.75 8.35 0.94
CA VAL A 62 -4.93 7.20 0.53
C VAL A 62 -5.82 5.95 0.51
N PRO A 63 -5.85 5.16 -0.57
CA PRO A 63 -6.62 3.94 -0.64
C PRO A 63 -6.34 2.99 0.53
N GLN A 64 -7.31 2.14 0.86
CA GLN A 64 -7.19 1.14 1.92
C GLN A 64 -6.54 -0.15 1.39
N PHE A 65 -5.31 -0.03 0.89
CA PHE A 65 -4.57 -1.12 0.23
C PHE A 65 -4.56 -2.42 1.02
N THR A 66 -4.39 -2.36 2.34
CA THR A 66 -4.21 -3.54 3.19
C THR A 66 -5.53 -4.19 3.65
N THR A 67 -6.68 -3.57 3.41
CA THR A 67 -8.00 -4.11 3.80
C THR A 67 -8.99 -4.27 2.66
N SER A 68 -8.79 -3.59 1.52
CA SER A 68 -9.65 -3.68 0.33
C SER A 68 -8.90 -4.37 -0.80
N ILE A 69 -9.48 -5.44 -1.35
CA ILE A 69 -8.94 -6.15 -2.52
C ILE A 69 -8.88 -5.22 -3.73
N ASP A 70 -9.92 -4.42 -3.98
CA ASP A 70 -9.95 -3.46 -5.09
C ASP A 70 -8.81 -2.43 -4.97
N ALA A 71 -8.60 -1.88 -3.76
CA ALA A 71 -7.48 -0.98 -3.52
C ALA A 71 -6.13 -1.68 -3.70
N ALA A 72 -5.98 -2.92 -3.22
CA ALA A 72 -4.76 -3.71 -3.43
C ALA A 72 -4.50 -3.96 -4.92
N MET A 73 -5.53 -4.18 -5.73
CA MET A 73 -5.41 -4.33 -7.18
C MET A 73 -4.92 -3.04 -7.87
N LEU A 74 -5.25 -1.85 -7.36
CA LEU A 74 -4.63 -0.61 -7.84
C LEU A 74 -3.11 -0.65 -7.66
N LEU A 75 -2.62 -1.14 -6.51
CA LEU A 75 -1.18 -1.29 -6.29
C LEU A 75 -0.56 -2.31 -7.25
N VAL A 76 -1.24 -3.43 -7.51
CA VAL A 76 -0.79 -4.44 -8.49
C VAL A 76 -0.63 -3.80 -9.86
N ASN A 77 -1.65 -3.09 -10.34
CA ASN A 77 -1.65 -2.45 -11.65
C ASN A 77 -0.54 -1.41 -11.81
N GLU A 78 -0.20 -0.70 -10.73
CA GLU A 78 0.87 0.32 -10.74
C GLU A 78 2.27 -0.30 -10.66
N MET A 79 2.43 -1.49 -10.08
CA MET A 79 3.74 -2.07 -9.77
C MET A 79 4.13 -3.24 -10.69
N ALA A 80 3.16 -3.93 -11.28
CA ALA A 80 3.37 -5.09 -12.12
C ALA A 80 3.11 -4.75 -13.60
N ALA A 81 4.16 -4.77 -14.42
CA ALA A 81 4.08 -4.40 -15.83
C ALA A 81 3.25 -5.37 -16.68
N ASP A 82 3.24 -6.66 -16.31
CA ASP A 82 2.78 -7.71 -17.21
C ASP A 82 1.44 -8.35 -16.80
N GLY A 83 0.77 -7.82 -15.77
CA GLY A 83 -0.63 -8.09 -15.41
C GLY A 83 -1.02 -9.54 -15.07
N ALA A 84 -0.17 -10.53 -15.35
CA ALA A 84 -0.41 -11.93 -15.04
C ALA A 84 -0.23 -12.16 -13.54
N GLY A 85 -1.20 -12.80 -12.91
CA GLY A 85 -1.15 -13.07 -11.48
C GLY A 85 -2.46 -13.67 -11.00
N GLY A 86 -2.49 -13.98 -9.71
CA GLY A 86 -3.67 -14.55 -9.07
C GLY A 86 -3.67 -14.29 -7.59
N VAL A 87 -4.88 -14.26 -7.04
CA VAL A 87 -5.11 -14.22 -5.60
C VAL A 87 -6.15 -15.27 -5.23
N SER A 88 -5.91 -15.96 -4.13
CA SER A 88 -6.81 -16.95 -3.56
C SER A 88 -6.88 -16.80 -2.05
N TRP A 89 -7.93 -17.37 -1.46
CA TRP A 89 -8.11 -17.45 -0.02
C TRP A 89 -8.56 -18.85 0.35
N ALA A 90 -7.84 -19.44 1.29
CA ALA A 90 -8.15 -20.75 1.84
C ALA A 90 -7.62 -20.83 3.27
N ASN A 91 -8.28 -21.61 4.12
CA ASN A 91 -7.85 -21.87 5.50
C ASN A 91 -7.57 -20.59 6.31
N GLY A 92 -8.39 -19.54 6.10
CA GLY A 92 -8.24 -18.25 6.79
C GLY A 92 -7.01 -17.43 6.39
N LYS A 93 -6.36 -17.73 5.26
CA LYS A 93 -5.21 -16.99 4.75
C LYS A 93 -5.40 -16.56 3.30
N GLY A 94 -4.80 -15.44 2.94
CA GLY A 94 -4.65 -15.00 1.55
C GLY A 94 -3.35 -15.52 0.96
N THR A 95 -3.40 -15.93 -0.31
CA THR A 95 -2.21 -16.26 -1.12
C THR A 95 -2.28 -15.47 -2.42
N ALA A 96 -1.18 -14.83 -2.82
CA ALA A 96 -1.10 -14.09 -4.06
C ALA A 96 0.21 -14.36 -4.81
N ILE A 97 0.18 -14.25 -6.13
CA ILE A 97 1.33 -14.34 -7.03
C ILE A 97 1.17 -13.32 -8.15
N ILE A 98 2.29 -12.73 -8.58
CA ILE A 98 2.36 -11.80 -9.71
C ILE A 98 3.52 -12.24 -10.60
N GLY A 99 3.24 -12.43 -11.88
CA GLY A 99 4.16 -12.99 -12.88
C GLY A 99 4.78 -14.30 -12.39
N ASP A 100 6.09 -14.43 -12.60
CA ASP A 100 6.90 -15.56 -12.14
C ASP A 100 7.48 -15.34 -10.72
N GLY A 101 6.90 -14.41 -9.95
CA GLY A 101 7.31 -14.12 -8.58
C GLY A 101 6.96 -15.24 -7.59
N PRO A 102 7.50 -15.18 -6.35
CA PRO A 102 7.15 -16.15 -5.33
C PRO A 102 5.70 -15.99 -4.87
N TYR A 103 5.06 -17.11 -4.51
CA TYR A 103 3.81 -17.07 -3.77
C TYR A 103 3.98 -16.31 -2.45
N CYS A 104 3.11 -15.35 -2.22
CA CYS A 104 3.07 -14.51 -1.03
C CYS A 104 1.84 -14.90 -0.21
N VAL A 105 2.06 -15.27 1.05
CA VAL A 105 0.99 -15.68 1.97
C VAL A 105 0.87 -14.65 3.07
N ALA A 106 -0.36 -14.27 3.43
CA ALA A 106 -0.62 -13.37 4.54
C ALA A 106 -1.95 -13.70 5.23
N ALA A 107 -2.26 -13.01 6.32
CA ALA A 107 -3.51 -13.19 7.05
C ALA A 107 -4.76 -12.86 6.19
N THR A 108 -4.62 -11.99 5.18
CA THR A 108 -5.72 -11.64 4.27
C THR A 108 -5.28 -11.59 2.81
N PRO A 109 -6.20 -11.75 1.83
CA PRO A 109 -5.89 -11.59 0.41
C PRO A 109 -5.33 -10.22 0.04
N ALA A 110 -5.84 -9.15 0.65
CA ALA A 110 -5.37 -7.79 0.39
C ALA A 110 -3.91 -7.60 0.85
N LEU A 111 -3.54 -8.16 2.01
CA LEU A 111 -2.16 -8.17 2.47
C LEU A 111 -1.25 -8.98 1.54
N ALA A 112 -1.69 -10.17 1.12
CA ALA A 112 -0.94 -11.02 0.20
C ALA A 112 -0.66 -10.33 -1.15
N LEU A 113 -1.69 -9.67 -1.71
CA LEU A 113 -1.56 -8.85 -2.92
C LEU A 113 -0.57 -7.70 -2.74
N CYS A 114 -0.64 -6.99 -1.61
CA CYS A 114 0.32 -5.91 -1.32
C CYS A 114 1.76 -6.40 -1.28
N ILE A 115 2.02 -7.54 -0.63
CA ILE A 115 3.35 -8.15 -0.56
C ILE A 115 3.84 -8.55 -1.95
N ALA A 116 2.99 -9.25 -2.73
CA ALA A 116 3.33 -9.67 -4.08
C ALA A 116 3.69 -8.47 -4.99
N ALA A 117 2.90 -7.40 -4.94
CA ALA A 117 3.14 -6.19 -5.74
C ALA A 117 4.44 -5.48 -5.36
N LEU A 118 4.74 -5.36 -4.06
CA LEU A 118 5.98 -4.76 -3.59
C LEU A 118 7.22 -5.58 -3.97
N ARG A 119 7.13 -6.92 -3.90
CA ARG A 119 8.19 -7.82 -4.36
C ARG A 119 8.40 -7.73 -5.87
N ALA A 120 7.33 -7.68 -6.65
CA ALA A 120 7.40 -7.50 -8.10
C ALA A 120 8.10 -6.18 -8.47
N LYS A 121 7.75 -5.07 -7.80
CA LYS A 121 8.45 -3.79 -7.96
C LYS A 121 9.95 -3.93 -7.69
N LYS A 122 10.32 -4.58 -6.57
CA LYS A 122 11.72 -4.76 -6.17
C LYS A 122 12.51 -5.57 -7.20
N ALA A 123 11.93 -6.67 -7.70
CA ALA A 123 12.56 -7.51 -8.72
C ALA A 123 12.83 -6.72 -10.00
N ARG A 124 11.89 -5.88 -10.45
CA ARG A 124 12.08 -5.02 -11.63
C ARG A 124 13.17 -3.98 -11.46
N VAL A 125 13.25 -3.36 -10.28
CA VAL A 125 14.33 -2.41 -9.97
C VAL A 125 15.70 -3.11 -9.99
N ALA A 126 15.77 -4.37 -9.57
CA ALA A 126 17.00 -5.16 -9.61
C ALA A 126 17.37 -5.64 -11.03
N SER A 127 16.40 -5.87 -11.92
CA SER A 127 16.62 -6.35 -13.29
C SER A 127 16.83 -5.23 -14.32
N GLY A 128 16.59 -3.98 -13.94
CA GLY A 128 16.76 -2.78 -14.77
C GLY A 128 18.10 -2.04 -14.56
N ALA A 129 19.09 -2.71 -13.97
CA ALA A 129 20.47 -2.23 -13.80
C ALA A 129 21.41 -2.88 -14.81
#